data_AF-K0B2F9-F1
#
_entry.id   AF-K0B2F9-F1
#
_cell.length_a   1.000
_cell.length_b   1.000
_cell.length_c   1.000
_cell.angle_alpha   90.00
_cell.angle_beta   90.00
_cell.angle_gamma   90.00
#
_symmetry.space_group_name_H-M   'P 1'
#
loop_
_entity.id
_entity.type
_entity.pdbx_description
1 polymer ?
#
loop_
_entity_poly.entity_id
_entity_poly.type
_entity_poly.pdbx_seq_one_letter_code
_entity_poly.pdbx_strand_id
1 'polypeptide(L)'
;MCTVFGKRERAKLIIGRSFDWVQYGGNICFVPSYRSYGVNTIGCCFIEQMGSDRAYEGINEEGLFVAVVALPTRKEEERKLTPLNINSLSMVRYILERARFVEEALFIVKSFTIDYKIRYGWPKVQYFFADIQNNIGIYEEGVYEENTSLNIGEYKLLTNKSVTSNINCNRYNKVKDALQKHITINEDNCMDVISMVKQEDLTAWSSTYDINSKSFSICIEQNFNDKYNFELEKCLKKGKYSVDFAELKLNSKVMKRKRNKGFIELEIFK
;
A
#
# COMPACT_ATOMS: atom_id res chain seq x y z
N MET A 1 -11.75 -7.82 1.44
CA MET A 1 -12.10 -7.16 0.15
C MET A 1 -11.54 -5.72 0.13
N CYS A 2 -10.28 -5.51 -0.28
CA CYS A 2 -9.54 -4.23 -0.24
C CYS A 2 -10.02 -3.08 -1.18
N THR A 3 -9.63 -1.84 -0.86
CA THR A 3 -9.81 -0.61 -1.67
C THR A 3 -8.49 0.17 -1.75
N VAL A 4 -8.15 0.75 -2.90
CA VAL A 4 -7.02 1.71 -3.03
C VAL A 4 -7.37 2.81 -4.03
N PHE A 5 -7.00 4.05 -3.75
CA PHE A 5 -7.08 5.13 -4.72
C PHE A 5 -5.85 6.03 -4.67
N GLY A 6 -5.56 6.70 -5.78
CA GLY A 6 -4.63 7.82 -5.86
C GLY A 6 -5.35 9.02 -6.46
N LYS A 7 -5.23 10.20 -5.83
CA LYS A 7 -5.81 11.46 -6.32
C LYS A 7 -4.75 12.53 -6.38
N ARG A 8 -4.62 13.18 -7.54
CA ARG A 8 -3.71 14.31 -7.71
C ARG A 8 -4.36 15.58 -7.19
N GLU A 9 -3.74 16.15 -6.17
CA GLU A 9 -4.03 17.49 -5.66
C GLU A 9 -2.96 18.47 -6.12
N ARG A 10 -3.20 19.78 -5.99
CA ARG A 10 -2.34 20.82 -6.59
C ARG A 10 -0.85 20.62 -6.36
N ALA A 11 -0.46 20.27 -5.13
CA ALA A 11 0.94 20.12 -4.74
C ALA A 11 1.39 18.66 -4.58
N LYS A 12 0.46 17.70 -4.44
CA LYS A 12 0.79 16.34 -4.01
C LYS A 12 -0.13 15.27 -4.58
N LEU A 13 0.41 14.06 -4.74
CA LEU A 13 -0.37 12.85 -5.00
C LEU A 13 -0.67 12.16 -3.66
N ILE A 14 -1.95 12.13 -3.29
CA ILE A 14 -2.42 11.46 -2.08
C ILE A 14 -2.97 10.09 -2.44
N ILE A 15 -2.58 9.08 -1.67
CA ILE A 15 -3.09 7.72 -1.78
C ILE A 15 -3.84 7.36 -0.51
N GLY A 16 -4.97 6.67 -0.68
CA GLY A 16 -5.70 6.05 0.41
C GLY A 16 -5.89 4.56 0.13
N ARG A 17 -5.73 3.72 1.14
CA ARG A 17 -5.95 2.28 1.04
C ARG A 17 -6.65 1.72 2.27
N SER A 18 -7.63 0.84 2.02
CA SER A 18 -8.18 -0.09 3.01
C SER A 18 -7.71 -1.50 2.67
N PHE A 19 -7.00 -2.14 3.59
CA PHE A 19 -6.67 -3.56 3.47
C PHE A 19 -7.63 -4.40 4.29
N ASP A 20 -8.32 -5.29 3.60
CA ASP A 20 -9.42 -6.06 4.17
C ASP A 20 -9.16 -7.55 4.00
N TRP A 21 -8.89 -8.23 5.11
CA TRP A 21 -8.52 -9.63 5.18
C TRP A 21 -9.09 -10.29 6.43
N VAL A 22 -9.23 -11.61 6.40
CA VAL A 22 -9.87 -12.40 7.47
C VAL A 22 -9.04 -12.52 8.75
N GLN A 23 -7.79 -12.05 8.72
CA GLN A 23 -6.88 -12.07 9.85
C GLN A 23 -6.43 -10.65 10.15
N TYR A 24 -6.30 -10.32 11.44
CA TYR A 24 -5.69 -9.08 11.91
C TYR A 24 -4.19 -9.26 12.15
N GLY A 25 -3.53 -8.14 12.46
CA GLY A 25 -2.09 -8.07 12.62
C GLY A 25 -1.38 -7.70 11.32
N GLY A 26 -0.06 -7.66 11.42
CA GLY A 26 0.81 -7.18 10.36
C GLY A 26 2.03 -6.49 10.94
N ASN A 27 3.03 -6.31 10.08
CA ASN A 27 4.27 -5.63 10.40
C ASN A 27 4.54 -4.54 9.37
N ILE A 28 5.04 -3.40 9.85
CA ILE A 28 5.66 -2.40 8.98
C ILE A 28 7.15 -2.69 8.97
N CYS A 29 7.70 -3.03 7.82
CA CYS A 29 9.12 -3.31 7.65
C CYS A 29 9.80 -2.08 7.03
N PHE A 30 10.91 -1.65 7.62
CA PHE A 30 11.78 -0.60 7.11
C PHE A 30 13.11 -1.21 6.70
N VAL A 31 13.48 -1.06 5.43
CA VAL A 31 14.66 -1.67 4.83
C VAL A 31 15.46 -0.58 4.13
N PRO A 32 16.56 -0.08 4.72
CA PRO A 32 17.45 0.88 4.06
C PRO A 32 18.04 0.29 2.78
N SER A 33 18.56 1.15 1.90
CA SER A 33 19.30 0.71 0.73
C SER A 33 20.48 -0.17 1.14
N TYR A 34 20.69 -1.25 0.41
CA TYR A 34 21.79 -2.18 0.64
C TYR A 34 22.29 -2.74 -0.69
N ARG A 35 23.49 -3.31 -0.68
CA ARG A 35 24.06 -3.92 -1.88
C ARG A 35 23.55 -5.36 -2.02
N SER A 36 22.91 -5.66 -3.15
CA SER A 36 22.40 -6.97 -3.51
C SER A 36 22.91 -7.36 -4.90
N TYR A 37 23.66 -8.46 -5.00
CA TYR A 37 24.23 -8.96 -6.27
C TYR A 37 24.95 -7.89 -7.11
N GLY A 38 25.72 -7.02 -6.43
CA GLY A 38 26.48 -5.96 -7.10
C GLY A 38 25.70 -4.68 -7.41
N VAL A 39 24.38 -4.66 -7.20
CA VAL A 39 23.50 -3.50 -7.42
C VAL A 39 23.04 -2.93 -6.08
N ASN A 40 22.91 -1.61 -5.97
CA ASN A 40 22.30 -0.99 -4.79
C ASN A 40 20.78 -1.05 -4.91
N THR A 41 20.12 -1.58 -3.89
CA THR A 41 18.67 -1.49 -3.77
C THR A 41 18.25 -0.10 -3.35
N ILE A 42 16.99 0.22 -3.62
CA ILE A 42 16.32 1.41 -3.13
C ILE A 42 15.80 1.13 -1.71
N GLY A 43 16.04 2.04 -0.77
CA GLY A 43 15.50 1.97 0.57
C GLY A 43 13.97 2.06 0.55
N CYS A 44 13.27 1.24 1.32
CA CYS A 44 11.81 1.18 1.27
C CYS A 44 11.17 0.80 2.61
N CYS A 45 9.88 1.10 2.73
CA CYS A 45 9.03 0.47 3.72
C CYS A 45 7.87 -0.28 3.06
N PHE A 46 7.42 -1.33 3.70
CA PHE A 46 6.27 -2.11 3.24
C PHE A 46 5.53 -2.75 4.40
N ILE A 47 4.26 -3.08 4.17
CA ILE A 47 3.40 -3.73 5.16
C ILE A 47 3.19 -5.19 4.73
N GLU A 48 3.48 -6.12 5.63
CA GLU A 48 3.31 -7.56 5.41
C GLU A 48 2.53 -8.21 6.56
N GLN A 49 1.92 -9.37 6.28
CA GLN A 49 1.19 -10.17 7.27
C GLN A 49 1.52 -11.67 7.17
N MET A 50 1.82 -12.17 5.95
CA MET A 50 1.96 -13.60 5.67
C MET A 50 3.40 -14.15 5.75
N GLY A 51 4.27 -13.43 6.46
CA GLY A 51 5.69 -13.73 6.61
C GLY A 51 6.60 -12.87 5.73
N SER A 52 7.91 -13.04 5.91
CA SER A 52 8.94 -12.24 5.24
C SER A 52 8.74 -12.21 3.73
N ASP A 53 8.91 -11.01 3.17
CA ASP A 53 8.95 -10.76 1.73
C ASP A 53 7.60 -10.97 1.07
N ARG A 54 6.52 -10.81 1.85
CA ARG A 54 5.13 -10.90 1.37
C ARG A 54 4.42 -9.60 1.64
N ALA A 55 4.93 -8.56 0.99
CA ALA A 55 4.41 -7.21 1.07
C ALA A 55 3.06 -7.09 0.35
N TYR A 56 2.12 -6.42 1.01
CA TYR A 56 0.82 -6.07 0.44
C TYR A 56 0.81 -4.66 -0.15
N GLU A 57 1.60 -3.78 0.43
CA GLU A 57 1.84 -2.42 -0.06
C GLU A 57 3.17 -1.90 0.47
N GLY A 58 3.62 -0.78 -0.08
CA GLY A 58 4.73 -0.02 0.46
C GLY A 58 5.07 1.21 -0.37
N ILE A 59 6.06 1.95 0.11
CA ILE A 59 6.64 3.13 -0.54
C ILE A 59 8.16 3.07 -0.42
N ASN A 60 8.88 3.54 -1.45
CA ASN A 60 10.33 3.61 -1.42
C ASN A 60 10.88 5.05 -1.34
N GLU A 61 12.19 5.19 -1.14
CA GLU A 61 12.85 6.49 -0.95
C GLU A 61 12.84 7.37 -2.22
N GLU A 62 12.50 6.81 -3.37
CA GLU A 62 12.28 7.54 -4.62
C GLU A 62 10.83 8.04 -4.75
N GLY A 63 9.96 7.60 -3.85
CA GLY A 63 8.53 7.95 -3.85
C GLY A 63 7.71 7.14 -4.84
N LEU A 64 8.11 5.89 -5.13
CA LEU A 64 7.24 4.91 -5.77
C LEU A 64 6.41 4.20 -4.69
N PHE A 65 5.09 4.24 -4.84
CA PHE A 65 4.15 3.43 -4.09
C PHE A 65 3.68 2.22 -4.91
N VAL A 66 3.54 1.09 -4.22
CA VAL A 66 3.04 -0.16 -4.79
C VAL A 66 2.02 -0.76 -3.84
N ALA A 67 0.89 -1.22 -4.34
CA ALA A 67 -0.06 -2.02 -3.56
C ALA A 67 -0.72 -3.10 -4.41
N VAL A 68 -1.18 -4.16 -3.76
CA VAL A 68 -2.01 -5.19 -4.37
C VAL A 68 -3.45 -5.14 -3.87
N VAL A 69 -4.36 -5.49 -4.77
CA VAL A 69 -5.78 -5.72 -4.47
C VAL A 69 -6.16 -7.11 -4.95
N ALA A 70 -6.67 -7.94 -4.05
CA ALA A 70 -7.14 -9.29 -4.38
C ALA A 70 -8.33 -9.25 -5.35
N LEU A 71 -8.33 -10.14 -6.33
CA LEU A 71 -9.44 -10.38 -7.25
C LEU A 71 -10.14 -11.70 -6.89
N PRO A 72 -11.46 -11.83 -7.11
CA PRO A 72 -12.15 -13.09 -6.99
C PRO A 72 -11.57 -14.09 -8.00
N THR A 73 -10.93 -15.15 -7.49
CA THR A 73 -10.28 -16.17 -8.34
C THR A 73 -10.86 -17.53 -8.04
N ARG A 74 -11.33 -18.22 -9.08
CA ARG A 74 -11.91 -19.56 -8.97
C ARG A 74 -10.94 -20.67 -9.36
N LYS A 75 -10.08 -20.40 -10.34
CA LYS A 75 -9.08 -21.33 -10.85
C LYS A 75 -7.93 -20.56 -11.49
N GLU A 76 -6.83 -21.25 -11.72
CA GLU A 76 -5.72 -20.70 -12.50
C GLU A 76 -6.16 -20.50 -13.96
N GLU A 77 -5.75 -19.37 -14.54
CA GLU A 77 -6.06 -18.96 -15.91
C GLU A 77 -4.89 -19.37 -16.82
N GLU A 78 -5.19 -19.67 -18.09
CA GLU A 78 -4.15 -19.86 -19.08
C GLU A 78 -3.42 -18.54 -19.34
N ARG A 79 -2.09 -18.59 -19.36
CA ARG A 79 -1.23 -17.41 -19.56
C ARG A 79 0.12 -17.79 -20.14
N LYS A 80 0.74 -16.82 -20.80
CA LYS A 80 2.11 -16.96 -21.30
C LYS A 80 3.09 -16.91 -20.13
N LEU A 81 3.86 -17.97 -19.96
CA LEU A 81 4.89 -18.04 -18.93
C LEU A 81 6.21 -17.42 -19.42
N THR A 82 6.95 -16.87 -18.47
CA THR A 82 8.33 -16.41 -18.59
C THR A 82 9.22 -17.30 -17.70
N PRO A 83 10.52 -17.44 -17.98
CA PRO A 83 11.41 -18.22 -17.14
C PRO A 83 11.63 -17.61 -15.74
N LEU A 84 11.31 -16.33 -15.56
CA LEU A 84 11.38 -15.65 -14.28
C LEU A 84 10.06 -15.83 -13.54
N ASN A 85 10.09 -16.44 -12.36
CA ASN A 85 8.90 -16.65 -11.54
C ASN A 85 9.08 -15.99 -10.18
N ILE A 86 8.04 -15.32 -9.70
CA ILE A 86 8.02 -14.70 -8.38
C ILE A 86 6.61 -14.75 -7.79
N ASN A 87 6.53 -14.90 -6.46
CA ASN A 87 5.24 -14.81 -5.77
C ASN A 87 4.64 -13.41 -5.88
N SER A 88 3.31 -13.33 -5.99
CA SER A 88 2.59 -12.06 -6.13
C SER A 88 2.87 -11.03 -5.02
N LEU A 89 3.05 -11.47 -3.77
CA LEU A 89 3.36 -10.55 -2.67
C LEU A 89 4.86 -10.20 -2.61
N SER A 90 5.73 -11.14 -3.02
CA SER A 90 7.16 -10.86 -3.15
C SER A 90 7.48 -9.89 -4.27
N MET A 91 6.65 -9.84 -5.31
CA MET A 91 6.75 -8.84 -6.38
C MET A 91 6.68 -7.41 -5.85
N VAL A 92 5.84 -7.13 -4.85
CA VAL A 92 5.70 -5.78 -4.27
C VAL A 92 7.03 -5.29 -3.70
N ARG A 93 7.67 -6.09 -2.83
CA ARG A 93 8.99 -5.74 -2.28
C ARG A 93 10.05 -5.67 -3.39
N TYR A 94 10.02 -6.62 -4.32
CA TYR A 94 10.99 -6.68 -5.41
C TYR A 94 10.99 -5.40 -6.26
N ILE A 95 9.80 -4.88 -6.57
CA ILE A 95 9.61 -3.60 -7.28
C ILE A 95 10.09 -2.43 -6.42
N LEU A 96 9.67 -2.35 -5.15
CA LEU A 96 10.04 -1.24 -4.26
C LEU A 96 11.55 -1.08 -4.12
N GLU A 97 12.31 -2.17 -4.16
CA GLU A 97 13.77 -2.15 -4.08
C GLU A 97 14.48 -1.78 -5.40
N ARG A 98 13.77 -1.70 -6.54
CA ARG A 98 14.38 -1.66 -7.88
C ARG A 98 13.80 -0.64 -8.86
N ALA A 99 12.57 -0.17 -8.64
CA ALA A 99 11.92 0.81 -9.49
C ALA A 99 11.78 2.15 -8.77
N ARG A 100 12.00 3.23 -9.49
CA ARG A 100 11.87 4.62 -9.06
C ARG A 100 10.55 5.23 -9.53
N PHE A 101 10.07 4.78 -10.69
CA PHE A 101 8.88 5.31 -11.35
C PHE A 101 7.89 4.20 -11.75
N VAL A 102 6.64 4.59 -12.03
CA VAL A 102 5.57 3.67 -12.44
C VAL A 102 5.96 2.87 -13.69
N GLU A 103 6.62 3.49 -14.66
CA GLU A 103 7.07 2.81 -15.89
C GLU A 103 8.03 1.66 -15.60
N GLU A 104 9.02 1.89 -14.74
CA GLU A 104 9.97 0.85 -14.32
C GLU A 104 9.27 -0.28 -13.55
N ALA A 105 8.31 0.07 -12.69
CA ALA A 105 7.51 -0.91 -11.96
C ALA A 105 6.69 -1.80 -12.90
N LEU A 106 6.06 -1.21 -13.92
CA LEU A 106 5.33 -1.94 -14.96
C LEU A 106 6.25 -2.83 -15.79
N PHE A 107 7.44 -2.35 -16.16
CA PHE A 107 8.43 -3.16 -16.86
C PHE A 107 8.85 -4.38 -16.03
N ILE A 108 9.12 -4.18 -14.74
CA ILE A 108 9.48 -5.27 -13.82
C ILE A 108 8.34 -6.28 -13.72
N VAL A 109 7.13 -5.85 -13.37
CA VAL A 109 6.04 -6.79 -13.09
C VAL A 109 5.70 -7.67 -14.30
N LYS A 110 5.79 -7.11 -15.51
CA LYS A 110 5.55 -7.81 -16.79
C LYS A 110 6.64 -8.79 -17.20
N SER A 111 7.84 -8.65 -16.63
CA SER A 111 8.97 -9.52 -16.96
C SER A 111 8.90 -10.88 -16.25
N PHE A 112 8.03 -11.02 -15.25
CA PHE A 112 7.87 -12.23 -14.45
C PHE A 112 6.53 -12.92 -14.72
N THR A 113 6.56 -14.24 -14.59
CA THR A 113 5.37 -15.04 -14.29
C THR A 113 5.04 -14.87 -12.82
N ILE A 114 3.80 -14.49 -12.51
CA ILE A 114 3.39 -14.23 -11.14
C ILE A 114 2.78 -15.48 -10.51
N ASP A 115 3.46 -16.10 -9.54
CA ASP A 115 2.87 -17.20 -8.77
C ASP A 115 1.93 -16.67 -7.68
N TYR A 116 0.64 -16.67 -7.99
CA TYR A 116 -0.43 -16.28 -7.06
C TYR A 116 -0.76 -17.34 -6.00
N LYS A 117 -0.20 -18.57 -6.09
CA LYS A 117 -0.54 -19.68 -5.21
C LYS A 117 -2.03 -20.05 -5.20
N ILE A 118 -2.74 -19.90 -6.34
CA ILE A 118 -4.19 -20.17 -6.47
C ILE A 118 -4.57 -21.57 -6.00
N ARG A 119 -3.75 -22.58 -6.31
CA ARG A 119 -3.94 -23.97 -5.85
C ARG A 119 -4.00 -24.14 -4.32
N TYR A 120 -3.50 -23.16 -3.57
CA TYR A 120 -3.54 -23.10 -2.11
C TYR A 120 -4.62 -22.14 -1.58
N GLY A 121 -5.58 -21.75 -2.43
CA GLY A 121 -6.71 -20.88 -2.07
C GLY A 121 -6.38 -19.39 -2.05
N TRP A 122 -5.25 -18.97 -2.61
CA TRP A 122 -4.86 -17.56 -2.65
C TRP A 122 -5.43 -16.86 -3.88
N PRO A 123 -5.90 -15.62 -3.76
CA PRO A 123 -6.48 -14.90 -4.89
C PRO A 123 -5.40 -14.41 -5.86
N LYS A 124 -5.76 -14.30 -7.14
CA LYS A 124 -5.07 -13.42 -8.09
C LYS A 124 -5.11 -11.99 -7.53
N VAL A 125 -4.14 -11.18 -7.90
CA VAL A 125 -4.12 -9.75 -7.53
C VAL A 125 -3.98 -8.88 -8.75
N GLN A 126 -4.50 -7.65 -8.65
CA GLN A 126 -4.10 -6.54 -9.51
C GLN A 126 -3.20 -5.60 -8.72
N TYR A 127 -2.24 -5.00 -9.40
CA TYR A 127 -1.27 -4.06 -8.84
C TYR A 127 -1.70 -2.62 -9.12
N PHE A 128 -1.49 -1.76 -8.13
CA PHE A 128 -1.62 -0.31 -8.21
C PHE A 128 -0.26 0.32 -7.95
N PHE A 129 0.18 1.19 -8.84
CA PHE A 129 1.44 1.91 -8.77
C PHE A 129 1.17 3.40 -8.77
N ALA A 130 2.02 4.16 -8.09
CA ALA A 130 1.96 5.61 -8.08
C ALA A 130 3.35 6.20 -7.83
N ASP A 131 3.70 7.29 -8.49
CA ASP A 131 5.00 7.94 -8.31
C ASP A 131 4.91 9.47 -8.09
N ILE A 132 6.06 10.07 -7.76
CA ILE A 132 6.20 11.51 -7.53
C ILE A 132 5.92 12.38 -8.77
N GLN A 133 5.92 11.79 -9.96
CA GLN A 133 5.59 12.46 -11.22
C GLN A 133 4.08 12.50 -11.47
N ASN A 134 3.28 11.99 -10.53
CA ASN A 134 1.82 11.89 -10.59
C ASN A 134 1.33 10.85 -11.60
N ASN A 135 2.18 9.91 -11.96
CA ASN A 135 1.75 8.78 -12.75
C ASN A 135 1.04 7.77 -11.85
N ILE A 136 -0.02 7.16 -12.38
CA ILE A 136 -0.65 5.97 -11.85
C ILE A 136 -0.44 4.84 -12.85
N GLY A 137 -0.02 3.70 -12.32
CA GLY A 137 0.02 2.45 -13.06
C GLY A 137 -1.00 1.47 -12.51
N ILE A 138 -1.65 0.72 -13.39
CA ILE A 138 -2.49 -0.42 -13.00
C ILE A 138 -2.08 -1.61 -13.84
N TYR A 139 -1.88 -2.76 -13.19
CA TYR A 139 -1.55 -3.99 -13.88
C TYR A 139 -2.38 -5.17 -13.37
N GLU A 140 -3.12 -5.78 -14.28
CA GLU A 140 -3.80 -7.06 -14.10
C GLU A 140 -3.31 -8.00 -15.19
N GLU A 141 -2.50 -8.99 -14.81
CA GLU A 141 -1.84 -9.90 -15.74
C GLU A 141 -2.84 -10.55 -16.71
N GLY A 142 -2.58 -10.34 -18.01
CA GLY A 142 -3.40 -10.88 -19.10
C GLY A 142 -4.74 -10.17 -19.34
N VAL A 143 -5.05 -9.11 -18.58
CA VAL A 143 -6.38 -8.46 -18.63
C VAL A 143 -6.28 -6.95 -18.87
N TYR A 144 -5.46 -6.23 -18.09
CA TYR A 144 -5.44 -4.77 -18.13
C TYR A 144 -4.06 -4.23 -17.79
N GLU A 145 -3.68 -3.16 -18.50
CA GLU A 145 -2.47 -2.39 -18.24
C GLU A 145 -2.78 -0.92 -18.48
N GLU A 146 -2.34 -0.07 -17.55
CA GLU A 146 -2.43 1.37 -17.66
C GLU A 146 -1.16 2.01 -17.09
N ASN A 147 -0.67 3.05 -17.77
CA ASN A 147 0.30 4.00 -17.27
C ASN A 147 -0.19 5.40 -17.68
N THR A 148 -0.64 6.20 -16.72
CA THR A 148 -1.24 7.51 -17.01
C THR A 148 -0.81 8.56 -16.01
N SER A 149 -0.60 9.79 -16.47
CA SER A 149 -0.31 10.94 -15.61
C SER A 149 -1.61 11.64 -15.24
N LEU A 150 -1.81 11.91 -13.94
CA LEU A 150 -3.03 12.56 -13.46
C LEU A 150 -2.93 14.09 -13.54
N ASN A 151 -3.97 14.72 -14.08
CA ASN A 151 -4.19 16.15 -13.93
C ASN A 151 -4.70 16.48 -12.52
N ILE A 152 -4.60 17.76 -12.13
CA ILE A 152 -5.12 18.23 -10.84
C ILE A 152 -6.62 17.94 -10.73
N GLY A 153 -7.00 17.26 -9.65
CA GLY A 153 -8.38 16.84 -9.37
C GLY A 153 -8.73 15.44 -9.89
N GLU A 154 -7.93 14.88 -10.79
CA GLU A 154 -8.13 13.51 -11.29
C GLU A 154 -7.72 12.47 -10.25
N TYR A 155 -8.32 11.29 -10.36
CA TYR A 155 -8.05 10.17 -9.48
C TYR A 155 -8.19 8.83 -10.21
N LYS A 156 -7.57 7.81 -9.64
CA LYS A 156 -7.73 6.39 -9.99
C LYS A 156 -8.08 5.61 -8.75
N LEU A 157 -8.91 4.57 -8.90
CA LEU A 157 -9.49 3.81 -7.80
C LEU A 157 -9.63 2.35 -8.21
N LEU A 158 -9.18 1.45 -7.34
CA LEU A 158 -9.36 0.01 -7.45
C LEU A 158 -10.06 -0.56 -6.22
N THR A 159 -10.85 -1.61 -6.46
CA THR A 159 -11.41 -2.50 -5.43
C THR A 159 -11.20 -3.95 -5.87
N ASN A 160 -11.82 -4.94 -5.23
CA ASN A 160 -11.68 -6.37 -5.61
C ASN A 160 -12.48 -6.75 -6.86
N LYS A 161 -12.48 -5.87 -7.84
CA LYS A 161 -13.07 -6.07 -9.16
C LYS A 161 -12.01 -5.65 -10.16
N SER A 162 -11.89 -6.43 -11.24
CA SER A 162 -11.07 -6.02 -12.39
C SER A 162 -11.49 -4.63 -12.84
N VAL A 163 -10.55 -3.83 -13.32
CA VAL A 163 -10.85 -2.53 -13.95
C VAL A 163 -11.86 -2.67 -15.08
N THR A 164 -11.84 -3.81 -15.78
CA THR A 164 -12.72 -4.12 -16.90
C THR A 164 -14.11 -4.62 -16.48
N SER A 165 -14.35 -4.82 -15.18
CA SER A 165 -15.60 -5.35 -14.67
C SER A 165 -16.71 -4.30 -14.67
N ASN A 166 -17.84 -4.62 -15.32
CA ASN A 166 -19.07 -3.83 -15.26
C ASN A 166 -19.90 -4.06 -13.97
N ILE A 167 -19.45 -4.94 -13.08
CA ILE A 167 -20.16 -5.24 -11.83
C ILE A 167 -20.05 -4.06 -10.87
N ASN A 168 -21.20 -3.56 -10.45
CA ASN A 168 -21.29 -2.47 -9.48
C ASN A 168 -20.65 -2.86 -8.12
N CYS A 169 -19.87 -1.96 -7.53
CA CYS A 169 -19.21 -2.15 -6.24
C CYS A 169 -19.55 -0.99 -5.30
N ASN A 170 -20.25 -1.27 -4.19
CA ASN A 170 -20.67 -0.25 -3.24
C ASN A 170 -19.48 0.56 -2.67
N ARG A 171 -18.36 -0.11 -2.36
CA ARG A 171 -17.14 0.56 -1.87
C ARG A 171 -16.54 1.47 -2.92
N TYR A 172 -16.51 1.02 -4.17
CA TYR A 172 -16.04 1.84 -5.28
C TYR A 172 -16.88 3.12 -5.40
N ASN A 173 -18.21 3.01 -5.39
CA ASN A 173 -19.08 4.18 -5.50
C ASN A 173 -18.94 5.12 -4.31
N LYS A 174 -18.88 4.62 -3.08
CA LYS A 174 -18.68 5.46 -1.90
C LYS A 174 -17.41 6.30 -1.99
N VAL A 175 -16.29 5.70 -2.35
CA VAL A 175 -15.02 6.44 -2.52
C VAL A 175 -15.12 7.38 -3.71
N LYS A 176 -15.65 6.92 -4.84
CA LYS A 176 -15.86 7.74 -6.03
C LYS A 176 -16.65 9.02 -5.70
N ASP A 177 -17.79 8.87 -5.05
CA ASP A 177 -18.67 9.98 -4.66
C ASP A 177 -17.96 10.93 -3.70
N ALA A 178 -17.13 10.41 -2.79
CA ALA A 178 -16.33 11.24 -1.89
C ALA A 178 -15.21 12.00 -2.61
N LEU A 179 -14.52 11.37 -3.57
CA LEU A 179 -13.44 11.99 -4.34
C LEU A 179 -13.96 13.03 -5.36
N GLN A 180 -15.20 12.88 -5.84
CA GLN A 180 -15.84 13.80 -6.79
C GLN A 180 -16.42 15.05 -6.13
N LYS A 181 -16.69 15.03 -4.82
CA LYS A 181 -16.95 16.27 -4.07
C LYS A 181 -15.68 17.12 -4.20
N HIS A 182 -15.79 18.38 -4.64
CA HIS A 182 -14.68 19.33 -4.90
C HIS A 182 -13.89 19.74 -3.63
N ILE A 183 -13.74 18.83 -2.69
CA ILE A 183 -12.96 18.96 -1.47
C ILE A 183 -11.54 18.54 -1.84
N THR A 184 -10.58 19.41 -1.51
CA THR A 184 -9.15 19.08 -1.56
C THR A 184 -8.87 17.95 -0.60
N ILE A 185 -8.34 16.84 -1.10
CA ILE A 185 -7.94 15.71 -0.28
C ILE A 185 -6.57 15.98 0.37
N ASN A 186 -6.47 15.76 1.67
CA ASN A 186 -5.25 15.80 2.45
C ASN A 186 -5.16 14.53 3.32
N GLU A 187 -4.11 14.39 4.10
CA GLU A 187 -3.82 13.21 4.91
C GLU A 187 -4.93 12.90 5.93
N ASP A 188 -5.57 13.94 6.46
CA ASP A 188 -6.62 13.81 7.45
C ASP A 188 -7.93 13.37 6.82
N ASN A 189 -8.43 14.10 5.83
CA ASN A 189 -9.68 13.73 5.19
C ASN A 189 -9.55 12.51 4.26
N CYS A 190 -8.35 12.17 3.78
CA CYS A 190 -8.11 10.94 3.02
C CYS A 190 -8.41 9.72 3.90
N MET A 191 -8.00 9.77 5.17
CA MET A 191 -8.31 8.70 6.12
C MET A 191 -9.82 8.63 6.38
N ASP A 192 -10.50 9.78 6.46
CA ASP A 192 -11.97 9.82 6.58
C ASP A 192 -12.64 9.14 5.37
N VAL A 193 -12.20 9.44 4.15
CA VAL A 193 -12.72 8.82 2.91
C VAL A 193 -12.52 7.30 2.93
N ILE A 194 -11.33 6.83 3.30
CA ILE A 194 -11.04 5.40 3.40
C ILE A 194 -11.86 4.73 4.51
N SER A 195 -12.10 5.41 5.63
CA SER A 195 -12.91 4.86 6.72
C SER A 195 -14.36 4.57 6.31
N MET A 196 -14.90 5.28 5.31
CA MET A 196 -16.27 5.06 4.79
C MET A 196 -16.47 3.69 4.14
N VAL A 197 -15.36 3.04 3.74
CA VAL A 197 -15.36 1.72 3.10
C VAL A 197 -14.79 0.62 3.97
N LYS A 198 -14.64 0.88 5.27
CA LYS A 198 -14.33 -0.16 6.24
C LYS A 198 -15.35 -1.31 6.14
N GLN A 199 -14.86 -2.51 6.37
CA GLN A 199 -15.65 -3.71 6.49
C GLN A 199 -15.51 -4.22 7.91
N GLU A 200 -16.65 -4.28 8.59
CA GLU A 200 -16.75 -4.84 9.94
C GLU A 200 -16.09 -6.22 9.95
N ASP A 201 -15.29 -6.46 10.98
CA ASP A 201 -14.49 -7.67 11.18
C ASP A 201 -13.47 -8.06 10.07
N LEU A 202 -13.22 -7.19 9.08
CA LEU A 202 -12.31 -7.50 7.96
C LEU A 202 -11.23 -6.43 7.71
N THR A 203 -11.48 -5.15 7.96
CA THR A 203 -10.44 -4.12 7.72
C THR A 203 -9.33 -4.25 8.75
N ALA A 204 -8.22 -4.87 8.35
CA ALA A 204 -7.07 -5.10 9.22
C ALA A 204 -6.24 -3.83 9.42
N TRP A 205 -6.10 -3.01 8.36
CA TRP A 205 -5.55 -1.67 8.47
C TRP A 205 -6.04 -0.75 7.35
N SER A 206 -5.94 0.54 7.59
CA SER A 206 -6.14 1.59 6.61
C SER A 206 -4.91 2.49 6.60
N SER A 207 -4.43 2.84 5.41
CA SER A 207 -3.23 3.63 5.21
C SER A 207 -3.50 4.82 4.30
N THR A 208 -2.82 5.93 4.56
CA THR A 208 -2.78 7.09 3.67
C THR A 208 -1.34 7.47 3.42
N TYR A 209 -1.01 7.83 2.17
CA TYR A 209 0.33 8.24 1.78
C TYR A 209 0.30 9.61 1.13
N ASP A 210 1.25 10.45 1.50
CA ASP A 210 1.68 11.58 0.67
C ASP A 210 3.00 11.18 0.01
N ILE A 211 2.89 10.91 -1.30
CA ILE A 211 3.99 10.39 -2.11
C ILE A 211 5.11 11.42 -2.26
N ASN A 212 4.76 12.71 -2.28
CA ASN A 212 5.73 13.78 -2.47
C ASN A 212 6.55 14.03 -1.19
N SER A 213 5.92 13.97 -0.01
CA SER A 213 6.64 14.05 1.27
C SER A 213 7.22 12.73 1.76
N LYS A 214 6.94 11.61 1.07
CA LYS A 214 7.38 10.26 1.43
C LYS A 214 6.98 9.92 2.87
N SER A 215 5.76 10.31 3.22
CA SER A 215 5.18 10.10 4.53
C SER A 215 3.90 9.30 4.41
N PHE A 216 3.56 8.58 5.47
CA PHE A 216 2.33 7.82 5.52
C PHE A 216 1.76 7.72 6.92
N SER A 217 0.45 7.54 6.98
CA SER A 217 -0.30 7.30 8.21
C SER A 217 -0.96 5.94 8.14
N ILE A 218 -1.12 5.28 9.28
CA ILE A 218 -1.85 4.02 9.40
C ILE A 218 -2.80 4.04 10.59
N CYS A 219 -3.99 3.48 10.39
CA CYS A 219 -4.94 3.11 11.44
C CYS A 219 -5.11 1.59 11.40
N ILE A 220 -5.06 0.93 12.56
CA ILE A 220 -5.03 -0.53 12.68
C ILE A 220 -6.37 -1.02 13.23
N GLU A 221 -6.90 -2.12 12.69
CA GLU A 221 -8.12 -2.81 13.14
C GLU A 221 -9.32 -1.86 13.31
N GLN A 222 -9.59 -1.03 12.29
CA GLN A 222 -10.71 -0.07 12.26
C GLN A 222 -10.69 1.00 13.37
N ASN A 223 -9.60 1.12 14.11
CA ASN A 223 -9.43 2.15 15.11
C ASN A 223 -8.90 3.44 14.47
N PHE A 224 -9.81 4.24 13.92
CA PHE A 224 -9.50 5.52 13.27
C PHE A 224 -9.16 6.65 14.26
N ASN A 225 -9.28 6.42 15.58
CA ASN A 225 -8.88 7.37 16.61
C ASN A 225 -7.37 7.33 16.90
N ASP A 226 -6.73 6.20 16.62
CA ASP A 226 -5.29 5.98 16.84
C ASP A 226 -4.57 5.94 15.49
N LYS A 227 -4.17 7.12 15.01
CA LYS A 227 -3.38 7.31 13.80
C LYS A 227 -1.89 7.28 14.12
N TYR A 228 -1.13 6.43 13.44
CA TYR A 228 0.33 6.35 13.55
C TYR A 228 0.98 6.93 12.29
N ASN A 229 1.84 7.93 12.45
CA ASN A 229 2.45 8.66 11.35
C ASN A 229 3.93 8.30 11.22
N PHE A 230 4.38 8.17 9.97
CA PHE A 230 5.75 7.80 9.63
C PHE A 230 6.29 8.71 8.54
N GLU A 231 7.51 9.20 8.73
CA GLU A 231 8.32 9.83 7.69
C GLU A 231 9.38 8.83 7.25
N LEU A 232 9.35 8.41 5.98
CA LEU A 232 10.15 7.29 5.50
C LEU A 232 11.65 7.50 5.74
N GLU A 233 12.17 8.68 5.39
CA GLU A 233 13.61 8.98 5.53
C GLU A 233 14.08 8.85 6.99
N LYS A 234 13.32 9.41 7.94
CA LYS A 234 13.62 9.30 9.38
C LYS A 234 13.60 7.86 9.85
N CYS A 235 12.67 7.06 9.35
CA CYS A 235 12.59 5.64 9.68
C CYS A 235 13.80 4.89 9.11
N LEU A 236 14.11 5.03 7.82
CA LEU A 236 15.25 4.35 7.18
C LEU A 236 16.59 4.69 7.83
N LYS A 237 16.77 5.91 8.34
CA LYS A 237 17.98 6.31 9.11
C LYS A 237 18.21 5.49 10.38
N LYS A 238 17.19 4.83 10.93
CA LYS A 238 17.29 3.94 12.11
C LYS A 238 17.86 2.56 11.77
N GLY A 239 18.16 2.29 10.50
CA GLY A 239 18.62 0.98 10.04
C GLY A 239 17.45 0.06 9.67
N LYS A 240 17.74 -1.23 9.51
CA LYS A 240 16.73 -2.24 9.19
C LYS A 240 15.99 -2.67 10.44
N TYR A 241 14.67 -2.49 10.48
CA TYR A 241 13.82 -2.95 11.57
C TYR A 241 12.39 -3.17 11.08
N SER A 242 11.57 -3.79 11.93
CA SER A 242 10.14 -3.92 11.72
C SER A 242 9.38 -3.47 12.96
N VAL A 243 8.16 -3.00 12.78
CA VAL A 243 7.26 -2.64 13.86
C VAL A 243 6.00 -3.47 13.75
N ASP A 244 5.73 -4.26 14.79
CA ASP A 244 4.54 -5.10 14.88
C ASP A 244 3.30 -4.27 15.25
N PHE A 245 2.16 -4.57 14.63
CA PHE A 245 0.91 -3.86 14.89
C PHE A 245 0.44 -3.96 16.35
N ALA A 246 0.68 -5.10 17.03
CA ALA A 246 0.40 -5.25 18.45
C ALA A 246 1.31 -4.35 19.30
N GLU A 247 2.58 -4.23 18.94
CA GLU A 247 3.52 -3.32 19.61
C GLU A 247 3.07 -1.86 19.48
N LEU A 248 2.69 -1.42 18.28
CA LEU A 248 2.14 -0.07 18.05
C LEU A 248 0.93 0.22 18.94
N LYS A 249 0.00 -0.74 19.02
CA LYS A 249 -1.22 -0.63 19.83
C LYS A 249 -0.97 -0.66 21.33
N LEU A 250 0.02 -1.42 21.80
CA LEU A 250 0.38 -1.45 23.21
C LEU A 250 1.06 -0.15 23.62
N ASN A 251 2.01 0.33 22.83
CA ASN A 251 2.73 1.56 23.10
C ASN A 251 1.81 2.77 23.16
N SER A 252 0.83 2.90 22.26
CA SER A 252 -0.14 4.00 22.31
C SER A 252 -1.00 3.99 23.58
N LYS A 253 -1.50 2.81 23.98
CA LYS A 253 -2.31 2.67 25.21
C LYS A 253 -1.50 2.91 26.48
N VAL A 254 -0.24 2.47 26.51
CA VAL A 254 0.66 2.69 27.64
C VAL A 254 1.06 4.17 27.73
N MET A 255 1.41 4.81 26.60
CA MET A 255 1.78 6.23 26.53
C MET A 255 0.62 7.17 26.95
N LYS A 256 -0.63 6.82 26.61
CA LYS A 256 -1.82 7.62 26.97
C LYS A 256 -2.22 7.53 28.45
N ARG A 257 -1.55 6.71 29.28
CA ARG A 257 -1.83 6.66 30.73
C ARG A 257 -1.21 7.86 31.45
N LYS A 258 -2.00 8.57 32.26
CA LYS A 258 -1.56 9.74 33.08
C LYS A 258 -0.27 9.50 33.89
N ARG A 259 -0.02 8.25 34.32
CA ARG A 259 1.19 7.87 35.10
C ARG A 259 2.49 7.87 34.29
N ASN A 260 2.45 7.93 32.96
CA ASN A 260 3.61 7.77 32.10
C ASN A 260 4.11 9.08 31.47
N LYS A 261 3.67 10.25 31.97
CA LYS A 261 4.13 11.57 31.45
C LYS A 261 5.66 11.71 31.43
N GLY A 262 6.37 11.14 32.40
CA GLY A 262 7.85 11.17 32.44
C GLY A 262 8.55 10.19 31.51
N PHE A 263 7.86 9.16 30.99
CA PHE A 263 8.42 8.21 30.01
C PHE A 263 8.38 8.74 28.58
N ILE A 264 7.53 9.74 28.31
CA ILE A 264 7.42 10.40 27.00
C ILE A 264 8.71 11.19 26.67
N GLU A 265 9.53 11.52 27.67
CA GLU A 265 10.78 12.28 27.52
C GLU A 265 12.02 11.41 27.23
N LEU A 266 11.89 10.08 27.20
CA LEU A 266 13.02 9.18 26.90
C LEU A 266 13.26 9.08 25.39
N GLU A 267 14.51 9.29 24.97
CA GLU A 267 15.03 9.46 23.60
C GLU A 267 14.85 8.26 22.64
N ILE A 268 13.98 7.30 22.94
CA ILE A 268 13.64 6.21 22.01
C ILE A 268 12.71 6.73 20.88
N PHE A 269 12.09 7.90 21.08
CA PHE A 269 11.11 8.49 20.15
C PHE A 269 11.45 9.90 19.62
N LYS A 270 12.70 10.36 19.74
CA LYS A 270 13.20 11.51 18.96
C LYS A 270 13.85 11.06 17.66
#